data_AF-A0A1Y3B2C6-F1
#
_entry.id   AF-A0A1Y3B2C6-F1
#
_cell.length_a   1.000
_cell.length_b   1.000
_cell.length_c   1.000
_cell.angle_alpha   90.00
_cell.angle_beta   90.00
_cell.angle_gamma   90.00
#
_symmetry.space_group_name_H-M   'P 1'
#
loop_
_entity.id
_entity.type
_entity.pdbx_description
1 polymer ?
#
loop_
_entity_poly.entity_id
_entity_poly.type
_entity_poly.pdbx_seq_one_letter_code
_entity_poly.pdbx_strand_id
1 'polypeptide(L)'
;MQLTFPITDDDDEDDDSSSIENELSFVVHSLGWLDVEESQINSQTGSMVIKRCIYELTTRAENAARCWGPNETQSLILKINGERISLLEPNTSTTLSIQLIREIRMWAVDENNNFAYVVKDRKSGKPGTVKCHIFHCDEQENNTQTAQRLALYLKNALIRIKNLNNERPNDLVLKSNHHHLDNYEFPTPIEEPRKSISALYIGFLPVSKPMGVDVLNMAIEEIVNSLKMSLTNEHGNETELMRPVIVNISPSNIVVECQETGATLVECRVRYD
;
A
#
# COMPACT_ATOMS: atom_id res chain seq x y z
N MET A 1 -4.93 -17.72 25.85
CA MET A 1 -5.52 -16.93 24.74
C MET A 1 -5.02 -15.50 24.82
N GLN A 2 -4.21 -15.05 23.86
CA GLN A 2 -3.85 -13.64 23.74
C GLN A 2 -3.88 -13.25 22.26
N LEU A 3 -4.90 -12.46 21.91
CA LEU A 3 -5.04 -11.82 20.61
C LEU A 3 -4.36 -10.46 20.73
N THR A 4 -3.56 -10.07 19.74
CA THR A 4 -3.05 -8.70 19.68
C THR A 4 -3.46 -8.07 18.37
N PHE A 5 -4.56 -7.32 18.43
CA PHE A 5 -4.92 -6.36 17.39
C PHE A 5 -4.17 -5.05 17.64
N PRO A 6 -3.97 -4.20 16.61
CA PRO A 6 -3.49 -2.83 16.83
C PRO A 6 -4.61 -2.05 17.53
N ILE A 7 -4.54 -1.98 18.85
CA ILE A 7 -5.39 -1.11 19.67
C ILE A 7 -4.76 0.28 19.62
N THR A 8 -5.57 1.27 19.27
CA THR A 8 -5.31 2.69 19.55
C THR A 8 -5.83 2.95 20.95
N ASP A 9 -4.97 2.88 21.95
CA ASP A 9 -5.25 3.47 23.26
C ASP A 9 -3.91 3.89 23.87
N ASP A 10 -3.86 5.18 24.22
CA ASP A 10 -2.79 5.87 24.91
C ASP A 10 -2.64 5.27 26.31
N ASP A 11 -1.54 4.59 26.59
CA ASP A 11 -1.06 4.33 27.95
C ASP A 11 0.48 4.36 27.90
N ASP A 12 1.04 5.47 28.39
CA ASP A 12 2.46 5.68 28.63
C ASP A 12 2.90 4.79 29.80
N GLU A 13 3.48 3.63 29.49
CA GLU A 13 4.40 2.93 30.41
C GLU A 13 5.80 2.96 29.80
N ASP A 14 6.60 3.90 30.30
CA ASP A 14 8.05 4.00 30.07
C ASP A 14 8.76 2.74 30.62
N ASP A 15 8.91 1.71 29.80
CA ASP A 15 9.83 0.60 30.07
C ASP A 15 11.15 0.85 29.32
N ASP A 16 12.07 1.51 30.04
CA ASP A 16 13.45 1.78 29.65
C ASP A 16 14.23 0.46 29.49
N SER A 17 14.19 -0.11 28.28
CA SER A 17 15.10 -1.17 27.83
C SER A 17 15.91 -0.71 26.61
N SER A 18 16.56 0.44 26.77
CA SER A 18 17.57 0.96 25.86
C SER A 18 18.87 0.15 25.90
N SER A 19 18.86 -1.15 25.52
CA SER A 19 20.11 -1.92 25.21
C SER A 19 19.89 -3.37 24.71
N ILE A 20 19.01 -3.59 23.72
CA ILE A 20 19.11 -4.81 22.88
C ILE A 20 18.85 -4.45 21.41
N GLU A 21 19.87 -3.96 20.71
CA GLU A 21 19.99 -4.08 19.24
C GLU A 21 20.39 -5.53 18.85
N ASN A 22 19.85 -6.55 19.52
CA ASN A 22 20.10 -7.93 19.11
C ASN A 22 19.03 -8.32 18.09
N GLU A 23 19.49 -8.60 16.87
CA GLU A 23 18.79 -9.48 15.95
C GLU A 23 18.17 -10.66 16.70
N LEU A 24 16.83 -10.74 16.70
CA LEU A 24 16.13 -11.83 17.32
C LEU A 24 15.93 -12.96 16.33
N SER A 25 16.44 -14.13 16.72
CA SER A 25 16.36 -15.38 15.99
C SER A 25 15.55 -16.41 16.77
N PHE A 26 14.73 -17.16 16.05
CA PHE A 26 13.84 -18.19 16.55
C PHE A 26 14.05 -19.43 15.71
N VAL A 27 14.23 -20.58 16.35
CA VAL A 27 14.24 -21.87 15.63
C VAL A 27 12.80 -22.27 15.36
N VAL A 28 12.49 -22.52 14.09
CA VAL A 28 11.13 -22.83 13.64
C VAL A 28 11.13 -23.94 12.60
N HIS A 29 10.00 -24.60 12.48
CA HIS A 29 9.71 -25.64 11.51
C HIS A 29 8.59 -25.16 10.60
N SER A 30 8.86 -24.98 9.31
CA SER A 30 7.81 -24.58 8.37
C SER A 30 6.83 -25.72 8.14
N LEU A 31 5.53 -25.47 8.39
CA LEU A 31 4.43 -26.39 8.06
C LEU A 31 3.87 -26.15 6.65
N GLY A 32 4.37 -25.12 5.96
CA GLY A 32 3.94 -24.72 4.62
C GLY A 32 3.07 -23.47 4.64
N TRP A 33 2.20 -23.36 3.63
CA TRP A 33 1.29 -22.25 3.46
C TRP A 33 -0.03 -22.67 2.80
N LEU A 34 -1.07 -21.87 3.01
CA LEU A 34 -2.37 -22.01 2.33
C LEU A 34 -2.74 -20.70 1.64
N ASP A 35 -3.35 -20.80 0.46
CA ASP A 35 -3.99 -19.66 -0.19
C ASP A 35 -5.32 -19.36 0.51
N VAL A 36 -5.52 -18.10 0.87
CA VAL A 36 -6.71 -17.58 1.53
C VAL A 36 -7.22 -16.39 0.74
N GLU A 37 -8.54 -16.21 0.71
CA GLU A 37 -9.14 -15.04 0.08
C GLU A 37 -8.89 -13.77 0.93
N GLU A 38 -8.45 -12.69 0.29
CA GLU A 38 -8.13 -11.42 0.95
C GLU A 38 -9.37 -10.84 1.68
N SER A 39 -10.57 -11.05 1.14
CA SER A 39 -11.84 -10.63 1.73
C SER A 39 -12.11 -11.29 3.10
N GLN A 40 -11.73 -12.56 3.26
CA GLN A 40 -11.95 -13.32 4.49
C GLN A 40 -11.02 -12.87 5.61
N ILE A 41 -9.77 -12.53 5.27
CA ILE A 41 -8.79 -12.01 6.23
C ILE A 41 -9.18 -10.63 6.74
N ASN A 42 -9.75 -9.78 5.90
CA ASN A 42 -10.18 -8.43 6.28
C ASN A 42 -11.53 -8.40 7.03
N SER A 43 -12.20 -9.54 7.16
CA SER A 43 -13.49 -9.64 7.85
C SER A 43 -13.32 -9.84 9.36
N GLN A 44 -14.42 -9.70 10.12
CA GLN A 44 -14.43 -10.01 11.56
C GLN A 44 -14.08 -11.48 11.86
N THR A 45 -14.14 -12.37 10.87
CA THR A 45 -13.81 -13.79 11.02
C THR A 45 -12.37 -14.13 10.63
N GLY A 46 -11.54 -13.14 10.24
CA GLY A 46 -10.16 -13.38 9.80
C GLY A 46 -9.30 -14.19 10.79
N SER A 47 -9.50 -13.98 12.09
CA SER A 47 -8.83 -14.76 13.14
C SER A 47 -9.23 -16.25 13.12
N MET A 48 -10.50 -16.56 12.83
CA MET A 48 -11.00 -17.93 12.70
C MET A 48 -10.44 -18.60 11.45
N VAL A 49 -10.26 -17.83 10.37
CA VAL A 49 -9.66 -18.30 9.13
C VAL A 49 -8.20 -18.71 9.36
N ILE A 50 -7.40 -17.87 10.03
CA ILE A 50 -6.00 -18.23 10.35
C ILE A 50 -5.93 -19.44 11.29
N LYS A 51 -6.80 -19.51 12.31
CA LYS A 51 -6.88 -20.68 13.20
C LYS A 51 -7.21 -21.97 12.43
N ARG A 52 -8.14 -21.88 11.47
CA ARG A 52 -8.47 -23.00 10.58
C ARG A 52 -7.25 -23.39 9.73
N CYS A 53 -6.51 -22.43 9.19
CA CYS A 53 -5.28 -22.72 8.46
C CYS A 53 -4.25 -23.44 9.33
N ILE A 54 -4.05 -22.97 10.57
CA ILE A 54 -3.14 -23.60 11.54
C ILE A 54 -3.58 -25.04 11.78
N TYR A 55 -4.85 -25.24 12.14
CA TYR A 55 -5.41 -26.57 12.35
C TYR A 55 -5.28 -27.47 11.12
N GLU A 56 -5.55 -26.95 9.92
CA GLU A 56 -5.45 -27.71 8.67
C GLU A 56 -4.02 -28.15 8.42
N LEU A 57 -3.02 -27.27 8.53
CA LEU A 57 -1.63 -27.66 8.28
C LEU A 57 -1.03 -28.49 9.42
N THR A 58 -1.45 -28.34 10.67
CA THR A 58 -0.96 -29.18 11.77
C THR A 58 -1.53 -30.59 11.70
N THR A 59 -2.85 -30.74 11.52
CA THR A 59 -3.50 -32.06 11.40
C THR A 59 -3.23 -32.76 10.07
N ARG A 60 -3.06 -31.98 8.99
CA ARG A 60 -2.60 -32.52 7.72
C ARG A 60 -1.11 -32.85 7.78
N ALA A 61 -0.27 -32.16 8.54
CA ALA A 61 1.13 -32.56 8.74
C ALA A 61 1.28 -33.88 9.51
N GLU A 62 0.28 -34.27 10.30
CA GLU A 62 0.24 -35.61 10.91
C GLU A 62 -0.04 -36.73 9.88
N ASN A 63 -0.69 -36.42 8.74
CA ASN A 63 -1.18 -37.41 7.75
C ASN A 63 -0.53 -37.34 6.36
N ALA A 64 -0.26 -36.12 5.88
CA ALA A 64 0.62 -35.85 4.78
C ALA A 64 2.02 -35.83 5.38
N ALA A 65 2.79 -36.89 5.10
CA ALA A 65 4.20 -36.96 5.41
C ALA A 65 4.78 -35.55 5.41
N ARG A 66 5.24 -35.09 6.60
CA ARG A 66 6.21 -34.00 6.72
C ARG A 66 7.05 -34.09 5.46
N CYS A 67 7.12 -33.04 4.64
CA CYS A 67 7.63 -33.16 3.26
C CYS A 67 9.06 -33.72 3.16
N TRP A 68 9.68 -34.10 4.28
CA TRP A 68 10.96 -34.76 4.50
C TRP A 68 10.89 -35.83 5.62
N GLY A 69 9.94 -36.77 5.56
CA GLY A 69 9.95 -38.01 6.35
C GLY A 69 9.39 -37.92 7.79
N PRO A 70 9.22 -39.05 8.50
CA PRO A 70 8.32 -39.15 9.67
C PRO A 70 8.65 -38.21 10.84
N ASN A 71 9.89 -37.72 10.95
CA ASN A 71 10.41 -37.09 12.18
C ASN A 71 11.06 -35.70 12.01
N GLU A 72 11.21 -35.11 10.81
CA GLU A 72 11.90 -33.82 10.68
C GLU A 72 11.33 -32.96 9.53
N THR A 73 10.60 -31.90 9.86
CA THR A 73 10.64 -30.69 9.03
C THR A 73 12.03 -30.08 9.25
N GLN A 74 12.74 -29.67 8.19
CA GLN A 74 14.04 -29.01 8.35
C GLN A 74 13.87 -27.80 9.28
N SER A 75 14.64 -27.76 10.37
CA SER A 75 14.65 -26.59 11.25
C SER A 75 15.19 -25.40 10.46
N LEU A 76 14.57 -24.25 10.66
CA LEU A 76 14.90 -22.97 10.03
C LEU A 76 15.13 -21.94 11.13
N ILE A 77 15.93 -20.94 10.81
CA ILE A 77 16.09 -19.78 11.67
C ILE A 77 15.20 -18.68 11.12
N LEU A 78 14.16 -18.32 11.86
CA LEU A 78 13.34 -17.15 11.61
C LEU A 78 13.94 -15.97 12.34
N LYS A 79 14.30 -14.93 11.59
CA LYS A 79 15.01 -13.76 12.10
C LYS A 79 14.23 -12.50 11.80
N ILE A 80 13.95 -11.72 12.85
CA ILE A 80 13.36 -10.39 12.73
C ILE A 80 14.49 -9.37 12.84
N ASN A 81 14.75 -8.63 11.76
CA ASN A 81 15.75 -7.58 11.68
C ASN A 81 15.13 -6.32 11.06
N GLY A 82 15.07 -5.23 11.84
CA GLY A 82 14.51 -3.95 11.41
C GLY A 82 13.11 -4.11 10.84
N GLU A 83 12.96 -3.84 9.54
CA GLU A 83 11.69 -3.91 8.82
C GLU A 83 11.39 -5.26 8.15
N ARG A 84 12.18 -6.30 8.43
CA ARG A 84 12.17 -7.57 7.68
C ARG A 84 12.04 -8.77 8.61
N ILE A 85 11.26 -9.75 8.17
CA ILE A 85 11.28 -11.12 8.65
C ILE A 85 11.99 -11.97 7.59
N SER A 86 12.99 -12.73 8.01
CA SER A 86 13.82 -13.55 7.12
C SER A 86 13.88 -14.98 7.62
N LEU A 87 13.89 -15.94 6.69
CA LEU A 87 14.09 -17.35 6.96
C LEU A 87 15.47 -17.73 6.47
N LEU A 88 16.27 -18.31 7.36
CA LEU A 88 17.63 -18.75 7.08
C LEU A 88 17.75 -20.25 7.33
N GLU A 89 18.58 -20.91 6.53
CA GLU A 89 19.01 -22.27 6.80
C GLU A 89 20.00 -22.29 7.99
N PRO A 90 19.83 -23.15 9.01
CA PRO A 90 20.65 -23.11 10.23
C PRO A 90 22.14 -23.38 9.99
N ASN A 91 22.46 -24.30 9.07
CA ASN A 91 23.83 -24.77 8.87
C ASN A 91 24.66 -23.81 8.01
N THR A 92 24.04 -23.24 6.97
CA THR A 92 24.75 -22.39 5.99
C THR A 92 24.52 -20.91 6.23
N SER A 93 23.56 -20.55 7.09
CA SER A 93 23.05 -19.18 7.24
C SER A 93 22.58 -18.56 5.91
N THR A 94 22.25 -19.39 4.92
CA THR A 94 21.73 -18.92 3.63
C THR A 94 20.32 -18.39 3.82
N THR A 95 20.05 -17.18 3.32
CA THR A 95 18.70 -16.60 3.38
C THR A 95 17.80 -17.24 2.32
N LEU A 96 16.78 -17.95 2.76
CA LEU A 96 15.80 -18.65 1.91
C LEU A 96 14.65 -17.74 1.49
N SER A 97 14.21 -16.87 2.39
CA SER A 97 13.09 -15.96 2.14
C SER A 97 13.25 -14.67 2.94
N ILE A 98 12.80 -13.57 2.36
CA ILE A 98 12.72 -12.25 2.99
C ILE A 98 11.32 -11.70 2.76
N GLN A 99 10.69 -11.27 3.84
CA GLN A 99 9.37 -10.67 3.81
C GLN A 99 9.39 -9.36 4.60
N LEU A 100 8.75 -8.33 4.07
CA LEU A 100 8.67 -7.03 4.71
C LEU A 100 7.57 -7.05 5.77
N ILE A 101 7.88 -6.55 6.97
CA ILE A 101 6.95 -6.54 8.10
C ILE A 101 5.69 -5.72 7.77
N ARG A 102 5.83 -4.60 7.05
CA ARG A 102 4.71 -3.76 6.58
C ARG A 102 3.72 -4.48 5.65
N GLU A 103 4.15 -5.56 5.01
CA GLU A 103 3.31 -6.33 4.08
C GLU A 103 2.51 -7.42 4.81
N ILE A 104 2.87 -7.75 6.05
CA ILE A 104 2.10 -8.66 6.88
C ILE A 104 0.78 -7.99 7.24
N ARG A 105 -0.31 -8.64 6.86
CA ARG A 105 -1.69 -8.15 7.07
C ARG A 105 -2.22 -8.56 8.44
N MET A 106 -1.89 -9.79 8.85
CA MET A 106 -2.39 -10.39 10.07
C MET A 106 -1.41 -11.48 10.51
N TRP A 107 -1.35 -11.75 11.81
CA TRP A 107 -0.65 -12.89 12.39
C TRP A 107 -1.46 -13.49 13.54
N ALA A 108 -1.20 -14.75 13.86
CA ALA A 108 -1.81 -15.43 14.99
C ALA A 108 -0.86 -16.45 15.59
N VAL A 109 -1.13 -16.82 16.84
CA VAL A 109 -0.47 -17.90 17.56
C VAL A 109 -1.51 -18.83 18.17
N ASP A 110 -1.17 -20.10 18.36
CA ASP A 110 -1.98 -21.06 19.10
C ASP A 110 -1.31 -21.53 20.40
N GLU A 111 -1.96 -22.46 21.09
CA GLU A 111 -1.48 -23.03 22.36
C GLU A 111 -0.38 -24.07 22.16
N ASN A 112 -0.20 -24.56 20.93
CA ASN A 112 0.79 -25.57 20.56
C ASN A 112 2.05 -24.93 19.94
N ASN A 113 2.35 -23.69 20.33
CA ASN A 113 3.51 -22.94 19.88
C ASN A 113 3.60 -22.76 18.35
N ASN A 114 2.47 -22.76 17.64
CA ASN A 114 2.45 -22.44 16.22
C ASN A 114 2.28 -20.93 16.01
N PHE A 115 3.08 -20.39 15.10
CA PHE A 115 3.01 -19.02 14.64
C PHE A 115 2.60 -18.98 13.17
N ALA A 116 1.62 -18.14 12.85
CA ALA A 116 1.17 -17.92 11.49
C ALA A 116 1.18 -16.45 11.14
N TYR A 117 1.54 -16.13 9.90
CA TYR A 117 1.39 -14.78 9.36
C TYR A 117 0.85 -14.80 7.93
N VAL A 118 0.11 -13.76 7.57
CA VAL A 118 -0.56 -13.60 6.28
C VAL A 118 0.06 -12.47 5.49
N VAL A 119 0.47 -12.76 4.26
CA VAL A 119 1.08 -11.79 3.32
C VAL A 119 0.47 -11.92 1.94
N LYS A 120 0.44 -10.81 1.20
CA LYS A 120 -0.05 -10.81 -0.18
C LYS A 120 0.95 -11.47 -1.10
N ASP A 121 0.53 -12.49 -1.83
CA ASP A 121 1.38 -13.11 -2.83
C ASP A 121 1.35 -12.29 -4.12
N ARG A 122 2.45 -11.59 -4.42
CA ARG A 122 2.59 -10.84 -5.67
C ARG A 122 2.79 -11.75 -6.88
N LYS A 123 3.17 -13.01 -6.66
CA LYS A 123 3.50 -13.98 -7.73
C LYS A 123 2.33 -14.87 -8.12
N SER A 124 1.26 -14.96 -7.31
CA SER A 124 0.18 -15.92 -7.54
C SER A 124 -0.66 -15.63 -8.79
N GLY A 125 -0.57 -14.42 -9.34
CA GLY A 125 -1.36 -14.00 -10.50
C GLY A 125 -2.87 -13.95 -10.26
N LYS A 126 -3.35 -14.38 -9.08
CA LYS A 126 -4.75 -14.39 -8.67
C LYS A 126 -5.03 -13.17 -7.81
N PRO A 127 -5.66 -12.12 -8.36
CA PRO A 127 -6.04 -10.95 -7.56
C PRO A 127 -6.97 -11.37 -6.42
N GLY A 128 -6.78 -10.76 -5.24
CA GLY A 128 -7.60 -11.05 -4.06
C GLY A 128 -7.22 -12.33 -3.30
N THR A 129 -6.04 -12.91 -3.55
CA THR A 129 -5.52 -14.03 -2.76
C THR A 129 -4.31 -13.62 -1.93
N VAL A 130 -4.23 -14.14 -0.71
CA VAL A 130 -3.12 -13.95 0.23
C VAL A 130 -2.62 -15.30 0.73
N LYS A 131 -1.35 -15.39 1.08
CA LYS A 131 -0.73 -16.60 1.61
C LYS A 131 -0.65 -16.55 3.13
N CYS A 132 -1.22 -17.56 3.77
CA CYS A 132 -1.07 -17.81 5.20
C CYS A 132 0.09 -18.78 5.40
N HIS A 133 1.22 -18.30 5.89
CA HIS A 133 2.40 -19.11 6.21
C HIS A 133 2.37 -19.55 7.67
N ILE A 134 2.68 -20.82 7.93
CA ILE A 134 2.57 -21.41 9.26
C ILE A 134 3.88 -22.08 9.66
N PHE A 135 4.29 -21.83 10.90
CA PHE A 135 5.52 -22.32 11.49
C PHE A 135 5.22 -22.88 12.87
N HIS A 136 5.78 -24.05 13.17
CA HIS A 136 5.88 -24.52 14.55
C HIS A 136 7.17 -23.95 15.15
N CYS A 137 7.10 -23.33 16.33
CA CYS A 137 8.28 -22.78 17.00
C CYS A 137 8.84 -23.81 17.98
N ASP A 138 10.16 -23.93 18.05
CA ASP A 138 10.79 -24.81 19.03
C ASP A 138 10.67 -24.22 20.44
N GLU A 139 10.41 -25.09 21.39
CA GLU A 139 10.54 -24.77 22.81
C GLU A 139 12.03 -24.68 23.16
N GLN A 140 12.43 -23.57 23.78
CA GLN A 140 13.75 -23.49 24.40
C GLN A 140 13.62 -23.90 25.87
N GLU A 141 14.69 -24.44 26.47
CA GLU A 141 14.66 -25.15 27.76
C GLU A 141 13.91 -24.44 28.91
N ASN A 142 13.73 -23.11 28.87
CA ASN A 142 13.00 -22.32 29.87
C ASN A 142 11.88 -21.43 29.29
N ASN A 143 11.49 -21.58 28.02
CA ASN A 143 10.52 -20.72 27.37
C ASN A 143 9.59 -21.51 26.44
N THR A 144 8.44 -21.90 26.96
CA THR A 144 7.40 -22.67 26.27
C THR A 144 6.48 -21.81 25.39
N GLN A 145 6.75 -20.51 25.29
CA GLN A 145 5.91 -19.54 24.56
C GLN A 145 6.68 -18.82 23.44
N THR A 146 7.60 -19.53 22.77
CA THR A 146 8.42 -18.99 21.67
C THR A 146 7.59 -18.28 20.60
N ALA A 147 6.46 -18.86 20.18
CA ALA A 147 5.56 -18.27 19.20
C ALA A 147 4.93 -16.96 19.67
N GLN A 148 4.53 -16.89 20.94
CA GLN A 148 3.95 -15.66 21.52
C GLN A 148 5.00 -14.55 21.60
N ARG A 149 6.22 -14.89 22.00
CA ARG A 149 7.35 -13.97 22.00
C ARG A 149 7.63 -13.45 20.59
N LEU A 150 7.66 -14.34 19.60
CA LEU A 150 7.82 -13.98 18.19
C LEU A 150 6.73 -12.99 17.73
N ALA A 151 5.46 -13.25 18.05
CA ALA A 151 4.35 -12.36 17.73
C ALA A 151 4.48 -10.98 18.42
N LEU A 152 4.96 -10.93 19.66
CA LEU A 152 5.20 -9.68 20.38
C LEU A 152 6.33 -8.87 19.73
N TYR A 153 7.43 -9.51 19.35
CA TYR A 153 8.50 -8.83 18.62
C TYR A 153 8.04 -8.31 17.27
N LEU A 154 7.25 -9.10 16.54
CA LEU A 154 6.68 -8.66 15.28
C LEU A 154 5.78 -7.44 15.46
N LYS A 155 4.93 -7.43 16.50
CA LYS A 155 4.10 -6.27 16.87
C LYS A 155 4.97 -5.05 17.13
N ASN A 156 5.99 -5.16 17.99
CA ASN A 156 6.85 -4.04 18.37
C ASN A 156 7.65 -3.50 17.18
N ALA A 157 8.09 -4.38 16.27
CA ALA A 157 8.73 -3.97 15.02
C ALA A 157 7.74 -3.21 14.12
N LEU A 158 6.50 -3.67 13.98
CA LEU A 158 5.49 -2.99 13.19
C LEU A 158 5.13 -1.60 13.76
N ILE A 159 5.02 -1.48 15.09
CA ILE A 159 4.79 -0.18 15.76
C ILE A 159 5.95 0.77 15.48
N ARG A 160 7.19 0.33 15.64
CA ARG A 160 8.38 1.13 15.31
C ARG A 160 8.37 1.62 13.86
N ILE A 161 8.07 0.74 12.90
CA ILE A 161 7.94 1.10 11.48
C ILE A 161 6.84 2.13 11.26
N LYS A 162 5.69 2.01 11.94
CA LYS A 162 4.60 2.98 11.85
C LYS A 162 5.00 4.33 12.45
N ASN A 163 5.70 4.33 13.57
CA ASN A 163 6.15 5.57 14.24
C ASN A 163 7.19 6.30 13.38
N LEU A 164 8.17 5.59 12.80
CA LEU A 164 9.13 6.16 11.86
C LEU A 164 8.47 6.77 10.60
N ASN A 165 7.35 6.19 10.15
CA ASN A 165 6.58 6.75 9.02
C ASN A 165 5.62 7.88 9.44
N ASN A 166 5.25 7.95 10.73
CA ASN A 166 4.41 9.01 11.31
C ASN A 166 5.23 10.23 11.77
N GLU A 167 6.54 10.08 11.95
CA GLU A 167 7.51 11.18 11.88
C GLU A 167 7.58 11.70 10.43
N ARG A 168 6.46 12.25 9.95
CA ARG A 168 6.51 13.19 8.83
C ARG A 168 7.47 14.30 9.26
N PRO A 169 8.45 14.68 8.44
CA PRO A 169 9.19 15.90 8.70
C PRO A 169 8.17 17.05 8.63
N ASN A 170 7.77 17.55 9.80
CA ASN A 170 7.01 18.79 9.92
C ASN A 170 7.87 20.03 9.61
N ASP A 171 9.14 19.84 9.26
CA ASP A 171 9.96 20.84 8.61
C ASP A 171 10.62 20.23 7.37
N LEU A 172 10.24 20.75 6.20
CA LEU A 172 11.08 20.72 5.00
C LEU A 172 12.32 21.59 5.25
N VAL A 173 13.22 21.17 6.14
CA VAL A 173 14.61 21.65 6.05
C VAL A 173 15.28 20.80 4.98
N LEU A 174 15.37 21.35 3.77
CA LEU A 174 16.32 20.93 2.75
C LEU A 174 17.74 21.08 3.31
N LYS A 175 18.20 20.13 4.12
CA LYS A 175 19.64 19.96 4.38
C LYS A 175 20.22 19.25 3.17
N SER A 176 20.74 20.06 2.27
CA SER A 176 21.59 19.66 1.16
C SER A 176 22.86 19.00 1.69
N ASN A 177 22.77 17.71 2.04
CA ASN A 177 23.93 16.85 2.18
C ASN A 177 24.05 16.04 0.89
N HIS A 178 24.87 16.56 -0.02
CA HIS A 178 25.35 15.85 -1.20
C HIS A 178 26.13 14.61 -0.76
N HIS A 179 25.44 13.47 -0.66
CA HIS A 179 26.06 12.17 -0.84
C HIS A 179 25.45 11.57 -2.11
N HIS A 180 26.31 11.36 -3.11
CA HIS A 180 26.02 10.70 -4.37
C HIS A 180 25.13 9.46 -4.19
N LEU A 181 23.86 9.61 -4.54
CA LEU A 181 23.00 8.52 -4.98
C LEU A 181 22.76 8.73 -6.48
N ASP A 182 23.85 8.79 -7.24
CA ASP A 182 23.78 8.76 -8.69
C ASP A 182 23.49 7.31 -9.09
N ASN A 183 22.39 7.11 -9.82
CA ASN A 183 22.00 5.92 -10.61
C ASN A 183 20.74 5.15 -10.21
N TYR A 184 19.83 5.74 -9.42
CA TYR A 184 18.42 5.32 -9.49
C TYR A 184 17.57 6.48 -9.98
N GLU A 185 17.55 6.66 -11.29
CA GLU A 185 16.57 7.50 -11.97
C GLU A 185 15.21 6.79 -11.80
N PHE A 186 14.40 7.29 -10.86
CA PHE A 186 12.99 6.92 -10.79
C PHE A 186 12.41 7.10 -12.19
N PRO A 187 11.69 6.11 -12.76
CA PRO A 187 11.01 6.33 -14.02
C PRO A 187 10.11 7.54 -13.80
N THR A 188 10.47 8.66 -14.42
CA THR A 188 9.64 9.86 -14.45
C THR A 188 8.27 9.38 -14.90
N PRO A 189 7.18 9.76 -14.21
CA PRO A 189 5.83 9.39 -14.63
C PRO A 189 5.75 9.64 -16.14
N ILE A 190 5.46 8.60 -16.92
CA ILE A 190 5.37 8.72 -18.37
C ILE A 190 4.32 9.80 -18.61
N GLU A 191 4.79 10.98 -19.02
CA GLU A 191 3.92 12.10 -19.32
C GLU A 191 3.06 11.65 -20.49
N GLU A 192 1.75 11.63 -20.29
CA GLU A 192 0.84 11.25 -21.35
C GLU A 192 1.10 12.14 -22.56
N PRO A 193 1.02 11.59 -23.80
CA PRO A 193 1.17 12.40 -24.99
C PRO A 193 0.09 13.50 -24.98
N ARG A 194 0.54 14.75 -24.75
CA ARG A 194 -0.32 15.94 -24.69
C ARG A 194 -0.23 16.74 -25.97
N LYS A 195 -1.36 17.25 -26.45
CA LYS A 195 -1.42 18.26 -27.51
C LYS A 195 -1.85 19.59 -26.90
N SER A 196 -1.14 20.66 -27.24
CA SER A 196 -1.46 22.01 -26.79
C SER A 196 -1.97 22.85 -27.96
N ILE A 197 -3.10 23.52 -27.77
CA ILE A 197 -3.73 24.36 -28.79
C ILE A 197 -3.95 25.76 -28.18
N SER A 198 -3.49 26.81 -28.86
CA SER A 198 -3.83 28.18 -28.49
C SER A 198 -5.25 28.53 -28.95
N ALA A 199 -6.06 29.04 -28.03
CA ALA A 199 -7.45 29.40 -28.31
C ALA A 199 -7.86 30.66 -27.52
N LEU A 200 -9.02 31.21 -27.86
CA LEU A 200 -9.69 32.24 -27.07
C LEU A 200 -10.79 31.61 -26.23
N TYR A 201 -10.75 31.85 -24.92
CA TYR A 201 -11.67 31.28 -23.96
C TYR A 201 -12.82 32.23 -23.68
N ILE A 202 -14.05 31.72 -23.87
CA ILE A 202 -15.30 32.44 -23.67
C ILE A 202 -16.04 32.04 -22.37
N GLY A 203 -15.77 30.85 -21.84
CA GLY A 203 -16.44 30.33 -20.65
C GLY A 203 -16.62 28.81 -20.66
N PHE A 204 -17.30 28.30 -19.63
CA PHE A 204 -17.70 26.90 -19.49
C PHE A 204 -19.15 26.81 -19.01
N LEU A 205 -19.85 25.76 -19.42
CA LEU A 205 -21.23 25.50 -18.99
C LEU A 205 -21.39 24.01 -18.65
N PRO A 206 -21.90 23.65 -17.46
CA PRO A 206 -22.22 22.26 -17.13
C PRO A 206 -23.42 21.78 -17.92
N VAL A 207 -23.32 20.61 -18.55
CA VAL A 207 -24.38 20.00 -19.35
C VAL A 207 -24.93 18.74 -18.68
N SER A 208 -26.19 18.42 -18.95
CA SER A 208 -26.87 17.27 -18.34
C SER A 208 -26.48 15.91 -18.93
N LYS A 209 -25.94 15.89 -20.15
CA LYS A 209 -25.49 14.68 -20.85
C LYS A 209 -24.14 14.94 -21.55
N PRO A 210 -23.24 13.94 -21.61
CA PRO A 210 -21.91 14.12 -22.19
C PRO A 210 -21.90 14.16 -23.73
N MET A 211 -23.00 13.78 -24.39
CA MET A 211 -23.08 13.66 -25.85
C MET A 211 -24.42 14.18 -26.40
N GLY A 212 -24.40 14.66 -27.64
CA GLY A 212 -25.57 15.11 -28.39
C GLY A 212 -25.32 16.47 -29.05
N VAL A 213 -25.60 16.58 -30.35
CA VAL A 213 -25.41 17.83 -31.11
C VAL A 213 -26.28 18.95 -30.55
N ASP A 214 -27.52 18.62 -30.17
CA ASP A 214 -28.46 19.60 -29.59
C ASP A 214 -27.98 20.14 -28.24
N VAL A 215 -27.34 19.28 -27.43
CA VAL A 215 -26.77 19.67 -26.13
C VAL A 215 -25.59 20.62 -26.34
N LEU A 216 -24.71 20.33 -27.32
CA LEU A 216 -23.58 21.20 -27.65
C LEU A 216 -24.05 22.56 -28.19
N ASN A 217 -24.99 22.56 -29.14
CA ASN A 217 -25.49 23.80 -29.73
C ASN A 217 -26.18 24.68 -28.68
N MET A 218 -27.02 24.09 -27.82
CA MET A 218 -27.65 24.81 -26.71
C MET A 218 -26.61 25.44 -25.78
N ALA A 219 -25.57 24.68 -25.39
CA ALA A 219 -24.52 25.19 -24.51
C ALA A 219 -23.72 26.34 -25.13
N ILE A 220 -23.40 26.22 -26.43
CA ILE A 220 -22.70 27.27 -27.18
C ILE A 220 -23.56 28.53 -27.27
N GLU A 221 -24.84 28.40 -27.63
CA GLU A 221 -25.78 29.53 -27.72
C GLU A 221 -25.92 30.27 -26.40
N GLU A 222 -26.02 29.53 -25.29
CA GLU A 222 -26.14 30.12 -23.95
C GLU A 222 -24.90 30.94 -23.56
N ILE A 223 -23.70 30.39 -23.74
CA ILE A 223 -22.44 31.10 -23.43
C ILE A 223 -22.28 32.34 -24.33
N VAL A 224 -22.56 32.21 -25.63
CA VAL A 224 -22.45 33.32 -26.58
C VAL A 224 -23.45 34.43 -26.26
N ASN A 225 -24.69 34.08 -25.88
CA ASN A 225 -25.68 35.07 -25.47
C ASN A 225 -25.30 35.76 -24.16
N SER A 226 -24.75 35.02 -23.19
CA SER A 226 -24.20 35.59 -21.95
C SER A 226 -23.08 36.60 -22.23
N LEU A 227 -22.19 36.29 -23.18
CA LEU A 227 -21.14 37.19 -23.62
C LEU A 227 -21.71 38.46 -24.27
N LYS A 228 -22.68 38.32 -25.17
CA LYS A 228 -23.33 39.45 -25.86
C LYS A 228 -24.10 40.36 -24.92
N MET A 229 -24.79 39.81 -23.93
CA MET A 229 -25.45 40.59 -22.87
C MET A 229 -24.45 41.34 -22.01
N SER A 230 -23.23 40.84 -21.85
CA SER A 230 -22.15 41.54 -21.14
C SER A 230 -21.54 42.70 -21.96
N LEU A 231 -21.75 42.71 -23.29
CA LEU A 231 -21.22 43.70 -24.24
C LEU A 231 -22.17 44.87 -24.53
N THR A 232 -23.33 44.96 -23.88
CA THR A 232 -24.35 45.99 -24.18
C THR A 232 -23.96 47.42 -23.78
N ASN A 233 -22.73 47.65 -23.30
CA ASN A 233 -22.15 48.98 -23.18
C ASN A 233 -21.34 49.28 -24.46
N GLU A 234 -22.03 49.94 -25.39
CA GLU A 234 -21.52 50.70 -26.53
C GLU A 234 -19.99 50.74 -26.76
N HIS A 235 -19.54 49.97 -27.77
CA HIS A 235 -18.21 49.92 -28.42
C HIS A 235 -17.22 48.81 -27.99
N GLY A 236 -17.62 47.85 -27.16
CA GLY A 236 -16.75 46.71 -26.82
C GLY A 236 -16.56 45.72 -27.97
N ASN A 237 -15.30 45.42 -28.33
CA ASN A 237 -14.97 44.41 -29.34
C ASN A 237 -15.20 43.01 -28.74
N GLU A 238 -15.88 42.08 -29.44
CA GLU A 238 -16.21 40.74 -28.89
C GLU A 238 -14.97 39.98 -28.41
N THR A 239 -13.81 40.28 -29.00
CA THR A 239 -12.50 39.71 -28.67
C THR A 239 -11.92 40.20 -27.34
N GLU A 240 -12.36 41.34 -26.82
CA GLU A 240 -11.77 41.99 -25.62
C GLU A 240 -12.21 41.30 -24.32
N LEU A 241 -13.36 40.61 -24.33
CA LEU A 241 -13.83 39.80 -23.21
C LEU A 241 -13.30 38.37 -23.24
N MET A 242 -12.76 37.93 -24.38
CA MET A 242 -12.19 36.60 -24.52
C MET A 242 -10.75 36.58 -24.03
N ARG A 243 -10.38 35.53 -23.29
CA ARG A 243 -9.03 35.41 -22.75
C ARG A 243 -8.18 34.47 -23.59
N PRO A 244 -6.94 34.83 -23.98
CA PRO A 244 -6.01 33.91 -24.60
C PRO A 244 -5.67 32.74 -23.65
N VAL A 245 -5.84 31.52 -24.13
CA VAL A 245 -5.59 30.29 -23.37
C VAL A 245 -4.81 29.27 -24.17
N ILE A 246 -4.16 28.36 -23.45
CA ILE A 246 -3.60 27.13 -23.98
C ILE A 246 -4.48 25.98 -23.49
N VAL A 247 -5.01 25.21 -24.43
CA VAL A 247 -5.79 24.00 -24.15
C VAL A 247 -4.87 22.80 -24.30
N ASN A 248 -4.54 22.16 -23.18
CA ASN A 248 -3.74 20.94 -23.09
C ASN A 248 -4.67 19.73 -23.08
N ILE A 249 -4.53 18.84 -24.06
CA ILE A 249 -5.38 17.68 -24.27
C ILE A 249 -4.51 16.42 -24.16
N SER A 250 -4.79 15.57 -23.17
CA SER A 250 -4.26 14.22 -23.02
C SER A 250 -5.41 13.20 -23.06
N PRO A 251 -5.15 11.89 -23.22
CA PRO A 251 -6.20 10.87 -23.22
C PRO A 251 -7.10 10.89 -21.98
N SER A 252 -6.54 11.23 -20.81
CA SER A 252 -7.27 11.21 -19.54
C SER A 252 -7.70 12.60 -19.05
N ASN A 253 -7.20 13.70 -19.66
CA ASN A 253 -7.40 15.04 -19.12
C ASN A 253 -7.44 16.13 -20.20
N ILE A 254 -8.29 17.14 -19.97
CA ILE A 254 -8.30 18.39 -20.72
C ILE A 254 -8.12 19.53 -19.73
N VAL A 255 -7.07 20.33 -19.92
CA VAL A 255 -6.74 21.47 -19.06
C VAL A 255 -6.72 22.74 -19.90
N VAL A 256 -7.41 23.78 -19.44
CA VAL A 256 -7.39 25.12 -20.05
C VAL A 256 -6.61 26.05 -19.15
N GLU A 257 -5.49 26.57 -19.63
CA GLU A 257 -4.60 27.47 -18.89
C GLU A 257 -4.59 28.86 -19.49
N CYS A 258 -4.61 29.90 -18.66
CA CYS A 258 -4.44 31.27 -19.13
C CYS A 258 -3.02 31.46 -19.67
N GLN A 259 -2.91 31.96 -20.91
CA GLN A 259 -1.62 32.12 -21.56
C GLN A 259 -0.74 33.20 -20.88
N GLU A 260 -1.36 34.20 -20.25
CA GLU A 260 -0.65 35.30 -19.60
C GLU A 260 -0.20 34.96 -18.17
N THR A 261 -1.05 34.27 -17.41
CA THR A 261 -0.81 34.01 -15.97
C THR A 261 -0.38 32.58 -15.67
N GLY A 262 -0.54 31.65 -16.61
CA GLY A 262 -0.33 30.22 -16.40
C GLY A 262 -1.37 29.58 -15.47
N ALA A 263 -2.37 30.34 -15.00
CA ALA A 263 -3.38 29.82 -14.10
C ALA A 263 -4.33 28.84 -14.83
N THR A 264 -4.58 27.69 -14.22
CA THR A 264 -5.59 26.74 -14.68
C THR A 264 -6.98 27.33 -14.51
N LEU A 265 -7.70 27.50 -15.62
CA LEU A 265 -9.06 28.00 -15.66
C LEU A 265 -10.08 26.87 -15.57
N VAL A 266 -9.80 25.74 -16.22
CA VAL A 266 -10.67 24.55 -16.25
C VAL A 266 -9.81 23.29 -16.30
N GLU A 267 -10.17 22.28 -15.51
CA GLU A 267 -9.63 20.92 -15.60
C GLU A 267 -10.79 19.93 -15.73
N CYS A 268 -10.77 19.10 -16.77
CA CYS A 268 -11.78 18.08 -17.03
C CYS A 268 -11.13 16.73 -17.25
N ARG A 269 -11.36 15.80 -16.31
CA ARG A 269 -10.89 14.42 -16.42
C ARG A 269 -11.85 13.59 -17.25
N VAL A 270 -11.32 12.98 -18.30
CA VAL A 270 -12.06 12.09 -19.19
C VAL A 270 -12.01 10.68 -18.62
N ARG A 271 -13.17 10.05 -18.49
CA ARG A 271 -13.30 8.63 -18.17
C ARG A 271 -14.00 7.95 -19.34
N TYR A 272 -13.41 6.86 -19.82
CA TYR A 272 -14.04 6.00 -20.80
C TYR A 272 -14.87 4.96 -20.03
N ASP A 273 -16.18 4.96 -20.24
CA ASP A 273 -17.11 3.92 -19.77
C ASP A 273 -17.16 2.76 -20.78
#